data_AF-A0AA49JVL8-F1
#
_entry.id   AF-A0AA49JVL8-F1
#
_cell.length_a   1.000
_cell.length_b   1.000
_cell.length_c   1.000
_cell.angle_alpha   90.00
_cell.angle_beta   90.00
_cell.angle_gamma   90.00
#
_symmetry.space_group_name_H-M   'P 1'
#
loop_
_entity.id
_entity.type
_entity.pdbx_description
1 polymer ?
#
loop_
_entity_poly.entity_id
_entity_poly.type
_entity_poly.pdbx_seq_one_letter_code
_entity_poly.pdbx_strand_id
1 'polypeptide(L)'
;MRRWITATVVTGIVVATVLVARMRERTPDAVFAQQHPEVAEARAQVLARGDTMRAWSAALARAQTLAIAASVTRGPQPFVLETRGAISAGTRAAFLQLIERELQAIGTPKVPLRVLLVADSNASFSSYSGWYLRPARLGEPCIVMIRIRESRSQTFAPRTGDRRLGVCGLYARHGMPGPGIAAWLDETRAISAAGDSSASWDREAPTQRQVAWGGVSRLSGGMMLEAAAPLACAAGRGDACHIALLNPVNDTRRRVSLPVAQEPRLSSAYPFELRDYPGDVTATLRASMGAERFARWWQSALPPAQAYEAVTGEAFETWAMSYMRRYVGERNSGPLRAGLPLALGLLLVAGLSGWAVLRAPRARS
;
A
#
# COMPACT_ATOMS: atom_id res chain seq x y z
N MET A 1 23.71 4.89 -61.30
CA MET A 1 24.02 5.18 -59.87
C MET A 1 22.82 5.01 -58.91
N ARG A 2 21.64 5.57 -59.17
CA ARG A 2 20.50 5.52 -58.22
C ARG A 2 20.09 4.13 -57.71
N ARG A 3 20.12 3.08 -58.55
CA ARG A 3 19.70 1.71 -58.18
C ARG A 3 20.61 1.03 -57.14
N TRP A 4 21.91 1.34 -57.14
CA TRP A 4 22.86 0.76 -56.18
C TRP A 4 22.68 1.34 -54.78
N ILE A 5 22.38 2.65 -54.68
CA ILE A 5 22.14 3.32 -53.40
C ILE A 5 20.90 2.72 -52.71
N THR A 6 19.83 2.45 -53.46
CA THR A 6 18.60 1.86 -52.89
C THR A 6 18.84 0.45 -52.36
N ALA A 7 19.61 -0.38 -53.07
CA ALA A 7 19.95 -1.73 -52.63
C ALA A 7 20.77 -1.71 -51.33
N THR A 8 21.75 -0.82 -51.21
CA THR A 8 22.60 -0.72 -50.01
C THR A 8 21.81 -0.25 -48.79
N VAL A 9 20.90 0.73 -48.96
CA VAL A 9 20.06 1.22 -47.85
C VAL A 9 19.08 0.16 -47.37
N VAL A 10 18.40 -0.55 -48.29
CA VAL A 10 17.46 -1.62 -47.91
C VAL A 10 18.20 -2.76 -47.19
N THR A 11 19.36 -3.16 -47.72
CA THR A 11 20.17 -4.22 -47.09
C THR A 11 20.65 -3.78 -45.70
N GLY A 12 21.08 -2.52 -45.55
CA GLY A 12 21.47 -1.94 -44.25
C GLY A 12 20.33 -1.94 -43.23
N ILE A 13 19.11 -1.56 -43.66
CA ILE A 13 17.92 -1.59 -42.79
C ILE A 13 17.58 -3.02 -42.38
N VAL A 14 17.56 -3.98 -43.31
CA VAL A 14 17.26 -5.39 -43.00
C VAL A 14 18.29 -5.96 -42.03
N VAL A 15 19.59 -5.75 -42.27
CA VAL A 15 20.66 -6.23 -41.39
C VAL A 15 20.57 -5.57 -40.00
N ALA A 16 20.32 -4.26 -39.92
CA ALA A 16 20.15 -3.56 -38.64
C ALA A 16 18.92 -4.09 -37.88
N THR A 17 17.81 -4.34 -38.57
CA THR A 17 16.58 -4.86 -37.96
C THR A 17 16.80 -6.27 -37.41
N VAL A 18 17.49 -7.14 -38.16
CA VAL A 18 17.84 -8.51 -37.72
C VAL A 18 18.81 -8.47 -36.55
N LEU A 19 19.84 -7.61 -36.57
CA LEU A 19 20.79 -7.47 -35.46
C LEU A 19 20.12 -6.97 -34.18
N VAL A 20 19.23 -5.98 -34.28
CA VAL A 20 18.47 -5.48 -33.13
C VAL A 20 17.53 -6.54 -32.57
N ALA A 21 16.86 -7.32 -33.43
CA ALA A 21 16.02 -8.44 -33.00
C ALA A 21 16.84 -9.51 -32.26
N ARG A 22 18.00 -9.90 -32.81
CA ARG A 22 18.89 -10.91 -32.22
C ARG A 22 19.54 -10.46 -30.92
N MET A 23 19.86 -9.17 -30.79
CA MET A 23 20.36 -8.59 -29.53
C MET A 23 19.26 -8.52 -28.45
N ARG A 24 18.00 -8.26 -28.83
CA ARG A 24 16.85 -8.30 -27.91
C ARG A 24 16.54 -9.70 -27.39
N GLU A 25 16.88 -10.75 -28.12
CA GLU A 25 16.73 -12.15 -27.67
C GLU A 25 17.78 -12.56 -26.62
N ARG A 26 18.91 -11.85 -26.54
CA ARG A 26 20.02 -12.16 -25.61
C ARG A 26 20.07 -11.28 -24.37
N THR A 27 19.04 -10.46 -24.10
CA THR A 27 19.04 -9.70 -22.85
C THR A 27 18.91 -10.65 -21.65
N PRO A 28 19.51 -10.33 -20.49
CA PRO A 28 19.32 -11.10 -19.27
C PRO A 28 17.84 -11.35 -18.93
N ASP A 29 16.99 -10.38 -19.26
CA ASP A 29 15.53 -10.47 -19.08
C ASP A 29 14.87 -11.53 -19.97
N ALA A 30 15.37 -11.76 -21.18
CA ALA A 30 14.81 -12.76 -22.10
C ALA A 30 15.15 -14.19 -21.65
N VAL A 31 16.37 -14.40 -21.15
CA VAL A 31 16.80 -15.68 -20.56
C VAL A 31 16.01 -15.95 -19.27
N PHE A 32 15.82 -14.94 -18.43
CA PHE A 32 14.99 -15.04 -17.23
C PHE A 32 13.53 -15.38 -17.58
N ALA A 33 12.95 -14.73 -18.59
CA ALA A 33 11.58 -15.01 -19.03
C ALA A 33 11.40 -16.45 -19.58
N GLN A 34 12.43 -17.06 -20.16
CA GLN A 34 12.39 -18.46 -20.60
C GLN A 34 12.37 -19.43 -19.41
N GLN A 35 13.01 -19.08 -18.29
CA GLN A 35 13.06 -19.89 -17.08
C GLN A 35 11.82 -19.72 -16.19
N HIS A 36 11.08 -18.63 -16.39
CA HIS A 36 9.93 -18.22 -15.59
C HIS A 36 8.70 -18.00 -16.50
N PRO A 37 7.88 -19.03 -16.77
CA PRO A 37 6.74 -18.94 -17.70
C PRO A 37 5.73 -17.84 -17.32
N GLU A 38 5.59 -17.52 -16.04
CA GLU A 38 4.81 -16.39 -15.53
C GLU A 38 5.32 -15.03 -16.04
N VAL A 39 6.62 -14.88 -16.28
CA VAL A 39 7.25 -13.68 -16.84
C VAL A 39 7.05 -13.63 -18.35
N ALA A 40 7.07 -14.77 -19.04
CA ALA A 40 6.78 -14.86 -20.47
C ALA A 40 5.33 -14.50 -20.79
N GLU A 41 4.37 -15.00 -20.01
CA GLU A 41 2.94 -14.68 -20.15
C GLU A 41 2.68 -13.20 -19.86
N ALA A 42 3.27 -12.66 -18.78
CA ALA A 42 3.23 -11.23 -18.49
C ALA A 42 3.82 -10.41 -19.66
N ARG A 43 4.96 -10.82 -20.24
CA ARG A 43 5.60 -10.15 -21.38
C ARG A 43 4.75 -10.18 -22.66
N ALA A 44 4.05 -11.27 -22.94
CA ALA A 44 3.14 -11.36 -24.09
C ALA A 44 1.91 -10.44 -23.91
N GLN A 45 1.34 -10.42 -22.70
CA GLN A 45 0.31 -9.44 -22.33
C GLN A 45 0.85 -8.00 -22.38
N VAL A 46 2.17 -7.83 -22.18
CA VAL A 46 2.83 -6.53 -22.19
C VAL A 46 2.86 -5.85 -23.54
N LEU A 47 3.15 -6.63 -24.57
CA LEU A 47 3.18 -6.14 -25.94
C LEU A 47 1.77 -5.80 -26.47
N ALA A 48 0.71 -6.25 -25.79
CA ALA A 48 -0.67 -6.12 -26.25
C ALA A 48 -1.48 -4.95 -25.64
N ARG A 49 -1.04 -4.32 -24.54
CA ARG A 49 -1.78 -3.21 -23.87
C ARG A 49 -0.83 -2.15 -23.31
N GLY A 50 -1.23 -0.87 -23.25
CA GLY A 50 -0.38 0.24 -22.77
C GLY A 50 -0.08 0.27 -21.26
N ASP A 51 -0.73 -0.59 -20.45
CA ASP A 51 -0.61 -0.62 -18.98
C ASP A 51 0.53 -1.48 -18.42
N THR A 52 1.46 -1.88 -19.28
CA THR A 52 2.09 -3.19 -19.14
C THR A 52 3.52 -3.18 -18.61
N MET A 53 4.29 -2.11 -18.81
CA MET A 53 5.58 -1.97 -18.13
C MET A 53 5.45 -2.10 -16.60
N ARG A 54 4.29 -1.73 -16.05
CA ARG A 54 3.95 -1.91 -14.63
C ARG A 54 3.67 -3.37 -14.27
N ALA A 55 2.89 -4.09 -15.08
CA ALA A 55 2.64 -5.52 -14.87
C ALA A 55 3.91 -6.35 -15.04
N TRP A 56 4.78 -6.00 -16.00
CA TRP A 56 6.07 -6.66 -16.19
C TRP A 56 7.03 -6.40 -15.04
N SER A 57 7.19 -5.13 -14.63
CA SER A 57 8.02 -4.83 -13.47
C SER A 57 7.51 -5.58 -12.23
N ALA A 58 6.18 -5.73 -12.10
CA ALA A 58 5.52 -6.58 -11.11
C ALA A 58 5.93 -8.04 -11.11
N ALA A 59 5.76 -8.69 -12.25
CA ALA A 59 6.16 -10.07 -12.41
C ALA A 59 7.66 -10.25 -12.13
N LEU A 60 8.51 -9.35 -12.66
CA LEU A 60 9.96 -9.42 -12.49
C LEU A 60 10.37 -9.24 -11.02
N ALA A 61 9.86 -8.22 -10.33
CA ALA A 61 10.18 -7.98 -8.93
C ALA A 61 9.71 -9.12 -8.03
N ARG A 62 8.53 -9.70 -8.30
CA ARG A 62 8.03 -10.89 -7.62
C ARG A 62 8.97 -12.07 -7.83
N ALA A 63 9.31 -12.37 -9.08
CA ALA A 63 10.16 -13.51 -9.44
C ALA A 63 11.57 -13.37 -8.82
N GLN A 64 12.17 -12.18 -8.86
CA GLN A 64 13.43 -11.88 -8.17
C GLN A 64 13.34 -12.10 -6.65
N THR A 65 12.26 -11.63 -6.02
CA THR A 65 12.06 -11.80 -4.58
C THR A 65 11.88 -13.28 -4.21
N LEU A 66 11.13 -14.03 -5.02
CA LEU A 66 10.98 -15.48 -4.86
C LEU A 66 12.30 -16.23 -5.06
N ALA A 67 13.11 -15.84 -6.05
CA ALA A 67 14.43 -16.43 -6.29
C ALA A 67 15.39 -16.17 -5.12
N ILE A 68 15.44 -14.92 -4.63
CA ILE A 68 16.18 -14.56 -3.40
C ILE A 68 15.70 -15.43 -2.25
N ALA A 69 14.38 -15.49 -2.04
CA ALA A 69 13.79 -16.29 -0.97
C ALA A 69 13.99 -17.80 -1.15
N ALA A 70 14.13 -18.33 -2.37
CA ALA A 70 14.33 -19.75 -2.63
C ALA A 70 15.79 -20.19 -2.44
N SER A 71 16.75 -19.30 -2.71
CA SER A 71 18.18 -19.54 -2.47
C SER A 71 18.57 -19.57 -0.98
N VAL A 72 17.62 -19.23 -0.11
CA VAL A 72 17.70 -19.32 1.35
C VAL A 72 17.52 -20.78 1.78
N THR A 73 18.41 -21.27 2.65
CA THR A 73 18.40 -22.68 3.08
C THR A 73 17.03 -23.03 3.69
N ARG A 74 16.39 -24.10 3.18
CA ARG A 74 15.13 -24.60 3.74
C ARG A 74 15.41 -25.24 5.10
N GLY A 75 15.41 -24.42 6.15
CA GLY A 75 15.30 -24.94 7.51
C GLY A 75 13.92 -25.56 7.72
N PRO A 76 13.78 -26.54 8.63
CA PRO A 76 12.48 -27.10 9.01
C PRO A 76 11.62 -26.09 9.80
N GLN A 77 12.19 -24.95 10.17
CA GLN A 77 11.51 -23.90 10.93
C GLN A 77 10.47 -23.18 10.04
N PRO A 78 9.27 -22.91 10.57
CA PRO A 78 8.20 -22.22 9.84
C PRO A 78 8.53 -20.75 9.54
N PHE A 79 9.58 -20.23 10.20
CA PHE A 79 10.15 -18.92 9.98
C PHE A 79 11.61 -19.07 9.59
N VAL A 80 11.97 -18.50 8.45
CA VAL A 80 13.38 -18.42 8.05
C VAL A 80 13.81 -16.98 8.15
N LEU A 81 14.78 -16.72 9.04
CA LEU A 81 15.44 -15.43 9.16
C LEU A 81 16.78 -15.48 8.44
N GLU A 82 16.94 -14.67 7.41
CA GLU A 82 18.23 -14.53 6.73
C GLU A 82 18.76 -13.11 6.76
N THR A 83 20.08 -13.01 6.85
CA THR A 83 20.82 -11.75 6.76
C THR A 83 21.65 -11.76 5.49
N ARG A 84 21.45 -10.79 4.60
CA ARG A 84 22.29 -10.59 3.40
C ARG A 84 23.11 -9.31 3.50
N GLY A 85 24.36 -9.38 3.03
CA GLY A 85 25.31 -8.27 3.09
C GLY A 85 25.97 -8.10 4.47
N ALA A 86 26.76 -7.04 4.63
CA ALA A 86 27.53 -6.79 5.83
C ALA A 86 26.64 -6.25 6.97
N ILE A 87 26.03 -7.15 7.73
CA ILE A 87 25.19 -6.83 8.89
C ILE A 87 25.97 -7.13 10.17
N SER A 88 26.09 -6.16 11.07
CA SER A 88 26.79 -6.36 12.35
C SER A 88 26.06 -7.37 13.23
N ALA A 89 26.81 -8.12 14.04
CA ALA A 89 26.24 -9.11 14.97
C ALA A 89 25.23 -8.48 15.94
N GLY A 90 25.50 -7.26 16.43
CA GLY A 90 24.58 -6.51 17.29
C GLY A 90 23.26 -6.16 16.61
N THR A 91 23.31 -5.66 15.37
CA THR A 91 22.10 -5.40 14.57
C THR A 91 21.30 -6.69 14.35
N ARG A 92 21.97 -7.79 14.01
CA ARG A 92 21.31 -9.09 13.80
C ARG A 92 20.63 -9.59 15.08
N ALA A 93 21.31 -9.51 16.22
CA ALA A 93 20.76 -9.92 17.51
C ALA A 93 19.56 -9.05 17.93
N ALA A 94 19.66 -7.73 17.80
CA ALA A 94 18.56 -6.81 18.11
C ALA A 94 17.34 -7.07 17.22
N PHE A 95 17.57 -7.30 15.92
CA PHE A 95 16.50 -7.65 14.99
C PHE A 95 15.84 -8.99 15.33
N LEU A 96 16.65 -10.02 15.63
CA LEU A 96 16.19 -11.35 16.04
C LEU A 96 15.27 -11.28 17.26
N GLN A 97 15.72 -10.59 18.32
CA GLN A 97 14.93 -10.46 19.56
C GLN A 97 13.57 -9.81 19.33
N LEU A 98 13.49 -8.87 18.38
CA LEU A 98 12.25 -8.16 18.08
C LEU A 98 11.31 -8.97 17.20
N ILE A 99 11.85 -9.62 16.16
CA ILE A 99 11.03 -10.45 15.29
C ILE A 99 10.54 -11.70 16.02
N GLU A 100 11.35 -12.27 16.93
CA GLU A 100 10.98 -13.46 17.68
C GLU A 100 9.70 -13.27 18.50
N ARG A 101 9.53 -12.12 19.17
CA ARG A 101 8.28 -11.80 19.88
C ARG A 101 7.08 -11.73 18.93
N GLU A 102 7.28 -11.12 17.77
CA GLU A 102 6.26 -11.03 16.72
C GLU A 102 5.90 -12.41 16.15
N LEU A 103 6.87 -13.31 16.00
CA LEU A 103 6.69 -14.67 15.52
C LEU A 103 6.02 -15.56 16.58
N GLN A 104 6.39 -15.42 17.85
CA GLN A 104 5.75 -16.11 18.97
C GLN A 104 4.26 -15.76 19.06
N ALA A 105 3.90 -14.48 18.86
CA ALA A 105 2.51 -14.03 18.82
C ALA A 105 1.70 -14.62 17.65
N ILE A 106 2.34 -15.13 16.60
CA ILE A 106 1.66 -15.83 15.50
C ILE A 106 1.31 -17.26 15.89
N GLY A 107 2.18 -17.93 16.67
CA GLY A 107 2.09 -19.36 16.91
C GLY A 107 2.43 -20.16 15.64
N THR A 108 1.74 -21.27 15.40
CA THR A 108 1.92 -22.07 14.18
C THR A 108 1.34 -21.34 12.97
N PRO A 109 2.16 -20.97 11.97
CA PRO A 109 1.64 -20.20 10.86
C PRO A 109 0.84 -21.07 9.88
N LYS A 110 -0.33 -20.56 9.48
CA LYS A 110 -1.22 -21.14 8.45
C LYS A 110 -0.68 -20.91 7.03
N VAL A 111 0.14 -19.87 6.84
CA VAL A 111 0.86 -19.59 5.60
C VAL A 111 2.35 -19.48 5.94
N PRO A 112 3.25 -20.19 5.23
CA PRO A 112 4.69 -20.09 5.50
C PRO A 112 5.16 -18.63 5.44
N LEU A 113 6.00 -18.22 6.40
CA LEU A 113 6.46 -16.84 6.51
C LEU A 113 7.99 -16.81 6.41
N ARG A 114 8.53 -16.04 5.48
CA ARG A 114 9.97 -15.82 5.34
C ARG A 114 10.30 -14.37 5.67
N VAL A 115 11.29 -14.14 6.53
CA VAL A 115 11.71 -12.80 6.91
C VAL A 115 13.18 -12.61 6.53
N LEU A 116 13.44 -11.66 5.66
CA LEU A 116 14.77 -11.38 5.11
C LEU A 116 15.23 -10.03 5.64
N LEU A 117 16.39 -9.96 6.29
CA LEU A 117 17.10 -8.73 6.61
C LEU A 117 18.21 -8.54 5.58
N VAL A 118 18.12 -7.47 4.79
CA VAL A 118 19.02 -7.22 3.66
C VAL A 118 19.75 -5.91 3.88
N ALA A 119 21.07 -5.92 3.93
CA ALA A 119 21.86 -4.70 3.84
C ALA A 119 21.81 -4.19 2.39
N ASP A 120 21.42 -2.94 2.21
CA ASP A 120 21.18 -2.34 0.92
C ASP A 120 21.77 -0.93 0.87
N SER A 121 22.73 -0.72 -0.03
CA SER A 121 23.40 0.56 -0.25
C SER A 121 22.47 1.62 -0.86
N ASN A 122 21.37 1.20 -1.50
CA ASN A 122 20.36 2.07 -2.09
C ASN A 122 19.16 2.34 -1.15
N ALA A 123 19.17 1.84 0.09
CA ALA A 123 18.18 2.24 1.07
C ALA A 123 18.30 3.76 1.34
N SER A 124 17.21 4.52 1.14
CA SER A 124 17.20 5.97 1.29
C SER A 124 17.34 6.41 2.77
N PHE A 125 17.31 7.72 3.04
CA PHE A 125 17.59 8.40 4.33
C PHE A 125 17.00 7.81 5.63
N SER A 126 16.05 6.88 5.56
CA SER A 126 15.55 6.12 6.71
C SER A 126 16.51 5.00 7.14
N SER A 127 16.60 4.73 8.45
CA SER A 127 17.42 3.65 9.01
C SER A 127 17.06 2.25 8.47
N TYR A 128 15.84 2.04 7.96
CA TYR A 128 15.43 0.83 7.23
C TYR A 128 14.13 1.04 6.42
N SER A 129 13.82 0.13 5.49
CA SER A 129 12.54 0.03 4.77
C SER A 129 12.03 -1.42 4.76
N GLY A 130 10.70 -1.60 4.76
CA GLY A 130 10.07 -2.93 4.73
C GLY A 130 9.34 -3.18 3.42
N TRP A 131 9.61 -4.33 2.79
CA TRP A 131 8.96 -4.81 1.57
C TRP A 131 8.20 -6.11 1.86
N TYR A 132 7.04 -6.26 1.25
CA TYR A 132 6.18 -7.42 1.48
C TYR A 132 5.81 -8.08 0.16
N LEU A 133 5.99 -9.39 0.07
CA LEU A 133 5.48 -10.21 -1.01
C LEU A 133 4.38 -11.14 -0.49
N ARG A 134 3.16 -10.89 -0.95
CA ARG A 134 2.00 -11.73 -0.63
C ARG A 134 2.09 -13.08 -1.38
N PRO A 135 1.62 -14.18 -0.78
CA PRO A 135 1.44 -15.43 -1.51
C PRO A 135 0.33 -15.23 -2.55
N ALA A 136 0.54 -15.73 -3.77
CA ALA A 136 -0.48 -15.70 -4.82
C ALA A 136 -1.33 -16.98 -4.84
N ARG A 137 -0.81 -18.06 -4.27
CA ARG A 137 -1.44 -19.38 -4.22
C ARG A 137 -1.14 -20.10 -2.92
N LEU A 138 -1.95 -21.12 -2.63
CA LEU A 138 -1.73 -21.98 -1.47
C LEU A 138 -0.34 -22.63 -1.53
N GLY A 139 0.35 -22.66 -0.38
CA GLY A 139 1.70 -23.22 -0.26
C GLY A 139 2.84 -22.26 -0.61
N GLU A 140 2.56 -21.10 -1.22
CA GLU A 140 3.58 -20.05 -1.34
C GLU A 140 3.83 -19.36 0.00
N PRO A 141 5.09 -18.99 0.30
CA PRO A 141 5.37 -18.20 1.48
C PRO A 141 4.95 -16.75 1.29
N CYS A 142 4.53 -16.10 2.36
CA CYS A 142 4.59 -14.65 2.46
C CYS A 142 6.01 -14.24 2.80
N ILE A 143 6.57 -13.26 2.09
CA ILE A 143 7.95 -12.81 2.30
C ILE A 143 7.94 -11.38 2.84
N VAL A 144 8.58 -11.19 3.96
CA VAL A 144 8.92 -9.89 4.53
C VAL A 144 10.39 -9.64 4.23
N MET A 145 10.73 -8.53 3.60
CA MET A 145 12.10 -8.13 3.35
C MET A 145 12.37 -6.75 3.94
N ILE A 146 13.17 -6.72 5.00
CA ILE A 146 13.57 -5.53 5.72
C ILE A 146 14.95 -5.12 5.19
N ARG A 147 14.99 -4.02 4.46
CA ARG A 147 16.21 -3.44 3.89
C ARG A 147 16.77 -2.44 4.88
N ILE A 148 17.98 -2.66 5.37
CA ILE A 148 18.72 -1.72 6.21
C ILE A 148 19.81 -1.06 5.37
N ARG A 149 20.13 0.20 5.67
CA ARG A 149 21.21 0.88 4.95
C ARG A 149 22.54 0.21 5.25
N GLU A 150 23.30 -0.10 4.21
CA GLU A 150 24.68 -0.55 4.35
C GLU A 150 25.54 0.62 4.88
N SER A 151 25.81 0.64 6.19
CA SER A 151 26.67 1.63 6.82
C SER A 151 27.48 0.98 7.92
N ARG A 152 28.79 1.26 7.95
CA ARG A 152 29.72 0.72 8.96
C ARG A 152 29.45 1.25 10.38
N SER A 153 28.70 2.33 10.54
CA SER A 153 28.52 3.03 11.81
C SER A 153 27.08 3.10 12.32
N GLN A 154 26.08 2.70 11.54
CA GLN A 154 24.69 2.75 11.99
C GLN A 154 24.27 1.43 12.62
N THR A 155 24.12 1.45 13.95
CA THR A 155 23.37 0.42 14.65
C THR A 155 21.92 0.49 14.19
N PHE A 156 21.40 -0.59 13.64
CA PHE A 156 19.97 -0.74 13.40
C PHE A 156 19.27 -0.68 14.75
N ALA A 157 18.58 0.43 15.02
CA ALA A 157 17.75 0.64 16.19
C ALA A 157 16.29 0.70 15.72
N PRO A 158 15.63 -0.45 15.50
CA PRO A 158 14.21 -0.47 15.20
C PRO A 158 13.48 0.20 16.35
N ARG A 159 12.59 1.13 16.04
CA ARG A 159 11.82 1.84 17.04
C ARG A 159 10.82 0.87 17.66
N THR A 160 10.59 1.01 18.97
CA THR A 160 9.49 0.31 19.63
C THR A 160 8.18 0.67 18.93
N GLY A 161 7.43 -0.34 18.48
CA GLY A 161 6.20 -0.14 17.69
C GLY A 161 6.40 -0.13 16.18
N ASP A 162 7.63 -0.26 15.68
CA ASP A 162 7.87 -0.46 14.25
C ASP A 162 7.25 -1.78 13.76
N ARG A 163 6.44 -1.66 12.70
CA ARG A 163 5.62 -2.74 12.16
C ARG A 163 6.44 -3.57 11.18
N ARG A 164 6.88 -4.76 11.59
CA ARG A 164 7.87 -5.54 10.82
C ARG A 164 7.25 -6.62 9.96
N LEU A 165 6.24 -7.34 10.45
CA LEU A 165 5.60 -8.42 9.67
C LEU A 165 4.49 -7.94 8.72
N GLY A 166 3.86 -6.81 9.01
CA GLY A 166 2.82 -6.20 8.17
C GLY A 166 1.75 -7.21 7.72
N VAL A 167 1.34 -7.10 6.45
CA VAL A 167 0.35 -7.98 5.84
C VAL A 167 0.73 -9.47 5.97
N CYS A 168 2.01 -9.80 5.94
CA CYS A 168 2.45 -11.19 6.05
C CYS A 168 2.17 -11.79 7.42
N GLY A 169 2.10 -10.99 8.48
CA GLY A 169 1.60 -11.44 9.77
C GLY A 169 0.15 -11.93 9.69
N LEU A 170 -0.72 -11.20 8.98
CA LEU A 170 -2.13 -11.58 8.81
C LEU A 170 -2.26 -12.91 8.06
N TYR A 171 -1.51 -13.09 6.97
CA TYR A 171 -1.48 -14.36 6.23
C TYR A 171 -0.99 -15.50 7.12
N ALA A 172 0.10 -15.26 7.87
CA ALA A 172 0.68 -16.26 8.75
C ALA A 172 -0.31 -16.72 9.83
N ARG A 173 -1.09 -15.83 10.46
CA ARG A 173 -2.04 -16.26 11.51
C ARG A 173 -3.40 -16.71 10.99
N HIS A 174 -3.94 -16.03 10.00
CA HIS A 174 -5.34 -16.20 9.57
C HIS A 174 -5.51 -17.03 8.30
N GLY A 175 -4.40 -17.34 7.62
CA GLY A 175 -4.42 -18.09 6.37
C GLY A 175 -4.60 -17.18 5.16
N MET A 176 -4.93 -17.77 4.02
CA MET A 176 -5.29 -17.02 2.82
C MET A 176 -6.59 -16.24 3.07
N PRO A 177 -6.70 -14.98 2.62
CA PRO A 177 -7.96 -14.26 2.66
C PRO A 177 -9.00 -14.90 1.74
N GLY A 178 -10.27 -14.71 2.06
CA GLY A 178 -11.37 -15.05 1.15
C GLY A 178 -11.37 -14.14 -0.08
N PRO A 179 -12.10 -14.50 -1.15
CA PRO A 179 -11.99 -13.83 -2.44
C PRO A 179 -12.38 -12.34 -2.38
N GLY A 180 -13.35 -11.94 -1.55
CA GLY A 180 -13.74 -10.55 -1.39
C GLY A 180 -12.68 -9.69 -0.69
N ILE A 181 -12.05 -10.24 0.35
CA ILE A 181 -10.93 -9.60 1.03
C ILE A 181 -9.68 -9.58 0.15
N ALA A 182 -9.42 -10.64 -0.61
CA ALA A 182 -8.31 -10.70 -1.56
C ALA A 182 -8.42 -9.61 -2.63
N ALA A 183 -9.60 -9.48 -3.26
CA ALA A 183 -9.87 -8.44 -4.26
C ALA A 183 -9.65 -7.03 -3.69
N TRP A 184 -10.15 -6.78 -2.47
CA TRP A 184 -9.93 -5.51 -1.78
C TRP A 184 -8.45 -5.20 -1.55
N LEU A 185 -7.65 -6.19 -1.11
CA LEU A 185 -6.21 -6.01 -0.91
C LEU A 185 -5.49 -5.69 -2.23
N ASP A 186 -5.94 -6.29 -3.33
CA ASP A 186 -5.39 -6.04 -4.67
C ASP A 186 -5.71 -4.64 -5.18
N GLU A 187 -6.96 -4.19 -5.01
CA GLU A 187 -7.43 -2.87 -5.44
C GLU A 187 -6.79 -1.73 -4.65
N THR A 188 -6.74 -1.87 -3.33
CA THR A 188 -6.23 -0.83 -2.42
C THR A 188 -4.72 -0.80 -2.31
N ARG A 189 -4.02 -1.76 -2.92
CA ARG A 189 -2.56 -1.94 -2.80
C ARG A 189 -2.09 -2.02 -1.34
N ALA A 190 -2.90 -2.67 -0.51
CA ALA A 190 -2.69 -3.31 0.78
C ALA A 190 -1.75 -2.74 1.87
N ILE A 191 -0.74 -1.91 1.62
CA ILE A 191 0.18 -1.47 2.70
C ILE A 191 -0.59 -0.71 3.78
N SER A 192 -1.50 0.18 3.37
CA SER A 192 -2.34 0.95 4.28
C SER A 192 -3.45 0.10 4.91
N ALA A 193 -3.97 -0.89 4.19
CA ALA A 193 -5.06 -1.75 4.66
C ALA A 193 -4.59 -2.85 5.63
N ALA A 194 -3.38 -3.36 5.43
CA ALA A 194 -2.82 -4.52 6.12
C ALA A 194 -1.53 -4.19 6.88
N GLY A 195 -1.34 -2.93 7.24
CA GLY A 195 -0.16 -2.41 7.95
C GLY A 195 -0.01 -2.89 9.40
N ASP A 196 -0.71 -3.94 9.82
CA ASP A 196 -0.65 -4.44 11.20
C ASP A 196 0.57 -5.35 11.43
N SER A 197 1.21 -5.16 12.59
CA SER A 197 2.27 -6.00 13.12
C SER A 197 1.71 -6.95 14.17
N SER A 198 2.24 -8.15 14.29
CA SER A 198 1.79 -9.08 15.33
C SER A 198 2.02 -8.58 16.76
N ALA A 199 2.81 -7.51 16.97
CA ALA A 199 2.98 -6.82 18.25
C ALA A 199 1.81 -5.88 18.64
N SER A 200 0.89 -5.58 17.72
CA SER A 200 -0.32 -4.76 17.96
C SER A 200 -1.61 -5.58 18.02
N TRP A 201 -1.54 -6.89 17.83
CA TRP A 201 -2.71 -7.76 17.83
C TRP A 201 -3.45 -7.82 19.15
N ASP A 202 -2.72 -7.54 20.22
CA ASP A 202 -3.23 -7.45 21.58
C ASP A 202 -3.12 -6.02 22.14
N ARG A 203 -2.76 -5.02 21.31
CA ARG A 203 -2.84 -3.63 21.75
C ARG A 203 -4.30 -3.21 21.73
N GLU A 204 -4.74 -2.69 22.87
CA GLU A 204 -5.92 -1.85 22.91
C GLU A 204 -5.80 -0.74 21.87
N ALA A 205 -6.92 -0.40 21.24
CA ALA A 205 -6.98 0.70 20.29
C ALA A 205 -6.33 1.94 20.93
N PRO A 206 -5.53 2.72 20.18
CA PRO A 206 -4.83 3.86 20.75
C PRO A 206 -5.83 4.78 21.45
N THR A 207 -5.51 5.11 22.70
CA THR A 207 -6.34 6.04 23.48
C THR A 207 -6.29 7.42 22.82
N GLN A 208 -7.35 8.23 22.98
CA GLN A 208 -7.41 9.60 22.46
C GLN A 208 -6.18 10.43 22.87
N ARG A 209 -5.61 10.15 24.06
CA ARG A 209 -4.39 10.79 24.56
C ARG A 209 -3.14 10.38 23.77
N GLN A 210 -3.02 9.14 23.32
CA GLN A 210 -1.89 8.70 22.47
C GLN A 210 -1.94 9.36 21.09
N VAL A 211 -3.13 9.52 20.53
CA VAL A 211 -3.35 10.24 19.26
C VAL A 211 -3.03 11.74 19.41
N ALA A 212 -3.38 12.35 20.54
CA ALA A 212 -3.12 13.78 20.80
C ALA A 212 -1.63 14.12 21.00
N TRP A 213 -0.80 13.20 21.49
CA TRP A 213 0.63 13.47 21.76
C TRP A 213 1.56 12.95 20.67
N GLY A 214 1.16 11.93 19.89
CA GLY A 214 1.91 11.43 18.73
C GLY A 214 1.42 11.95 17.38
N GLY A 215 0.19 12.48 17.31
CA GLY A 215 -0.52 12.81 16.06
C GLY A 215 -1.00 14.26 15.93
N VAL A 216 -0.68 15.16 16.88
CA VAL A 216 -0.76 16.63 16.63
C VAL A 216 0.51 17.11 15.90
N SER A 217 1.15 16.24 15.13
CA SER A 217 1.63 16.65 13.81
C SER A 217 0.41 17.15 13.06
N ARG A 218 0.09 18.44 13.26
CA ARG A 218 -0.89 19.23 12.52
C ARG A 218 -1.02 18.61 11.15
N LEU A 219 -2.22 18.13 10.78
CA LEU A 219 -2.56 17.88 9.38
C LEU A 219 -1.96 19.08 8.63
N SER A 220 -0.83 18.88 7.97
CA SER A 220 -0.16 19.96 7.24
C SER A 220 -1.17 20.41 6.18
N GLY A 221 -1.09 21.65 5.70
CA GLY A 221 -2.11 22.17 4.78
C GLY A 221 -2.44 21.23 3.60
N GLY A 222 -1.47 20.41 3.16
CA GLY A 222 -1.68 19.32 2.21
C GLY A 222 -2.56 18.17 2.73
N MET A 223 -2.31 17.66 3.94
CA MET A 223 -3.10 16.59 4.55
C MET A 223 -4.56 17.00 4.83
N MET A 224 -4.86 18.27 5.10
CA MET A 224 -6.27 18.70 5.28
C MET A 224 -7.08 18.60 3.97
N LEU A 225 -6.44 18.78 2.82
CA LEU A 225 -7.07 18.62 1.51
C LEU A 225 -7.18 17.15 1.10
N GLU A 226 -6.26 16.30 1.57
CA GLU A 226 -6.25 14.84 1.36
C GLU A 226 -7.13 14.08 2.37
N ALA A 227 -7.50 14.71 3.49
CA ALA A 227 -8.32 14.11 4.54
C ALA A 227 -9.83 14.30 4.35
N ALA A 228 -10.30 14.62 3.15
CA ALA A 228 -11.70 14.95 2.90
C ALA A 228 -12.64 13.79 3.26
N ALA A 229 -12.35 12.57 2.79
CA ALA A 229 -13.18 11.40 3.10
C ALA A 229 -13.16 11.02 4.60
N PRO A 230 -12.00 10.94 5.26
CA PRO A 230 -11.94 10.72 6.71
C PRO A 230 -12.65 11.76 7.57
N LEU A 231 -12.52 13.06 7.26
CA LEU A 231 -13.24 14.13 7.97
C LEU A 231 -14.75 14.03 7.73
N ALA A 232 -15.17 13.73 6.51
CA ALA A 232 -16.57 13.50 6.16
C ALA A 232 -17.14 12.26 6.87
N CYS A 233 -16.37 11.19 6.99
CA CYS A 233 -16.74 10.01 7.78
C CYS A 233 -16.95 10.38 9.25
N ALA A 234 -15.99 11.08 9.88
CA ALA A 234 -16.13 11.53 11.28
C ALA A 234 -17.37 12.41 11.49
N ALA A 235 -17.74 13.19 10.46
CA ALA A 235 -18.93 14.04 10.43
C ALA A 235 -20.24 13.31 10.08
N GLY A 236 -20.24 11.99 9.92
CA GLY A 236 -21.46 11.20 9.74
C GLY A 236 -21.82 10.83 8.30
N ARG A 237 -20.92 11.04 7.32
CA ARG A 237 -21.17 10.64 5.93
C ARG A 237 -20.72 9.20 5.70
N GLY A 238 -21.66 8.27 5.66
CA GLY A 238 -21.38 6.82 5.57
C GLY A 238 -20.59 6.41 4.33
N ASP A 239 -20.92 6.97 3.16
CA ASP A 239 -20.19 6.74 1.90
C ASP A 239 -18.71 7.14 2.01
N ALA A 240 -18.44 8.24 2.70
CA ALA A 240 -17.08 8.70 2.95
C ALA A 240 -16.30 7.77 3.88
N CYS A 241 -16.96 7.00 4.74
CA CYS A 241 -16.30 6.02 5.62
C CYS A 241 -15.69 4.85 4.84
N HIS A 242 -16.38 4.36 3.81
CA HIS A 242 -15.83 3.34 2.92
C HIS A 242 -14.60 3.86 2.20
N ILE A 243 -14.66 5.09 1.67
CA ILE A 243 -13.52 5.70 0.98
C ILE A 243 -12.34 5.88 1.95
N ALA A 244 -12.62 6.42 3.14
CA ALA A 244 -11.63 6.70 4.17
C ALA A 244 -10.87 5.45 4.62
N LEU A 245 -11.58 4.35 4.89
CA LEU A 245 -11.00 3.16 5.54
C LEU A 245 -10.67 2.02 4.59
N LEU A 246 -11.48 1.86 3.53
CA LEU A 246 -11.41 0.71 2.63
C LEU A 246 -10.98 1.10 1.22
N ASN A 247 -10.85 2.38 0.87
CA ASN A 247 -10.40 2.80 -0.46
C ASN A 247 -9.55 4.11 -0.47
N PRO A 248 -8.48 4.21 0.36
CA PRO A 248 -7.74 5.45 0.51
C PRO A 248 -6.94 5.86 -0.75
N VAL A 249 -6.58 4.90 -1.61
CA VAL A 249 -5.76 5.14 -2.80
C VAL A 249 -6.53 5.87 -3.91
N ASN A 250 -7.84 5.69 -4.02
CA ASN A 250 -8.63 6.40 -5.01
C ASN A 250 -8.85 7.88 -4.64
N ASP A 251 -8.80 8.24 -3.35
CA ASP A 251 -8.89 9.64 -2.92
C ASP A 251 -7.59 10.41 -3.23
N THR A 252 -6.43 9.78 -3.00
CA THR A 252 -5.11 10.37 -3.26
C THR A 252 -4.75 10.46 -4.76
N ARG A 253 -5.08 9.44 -5.56
CA ARG A 253 -4.81 9.46 -7.02
C ARG A 253 -5.56 10.56 -7.78
N ARG A 254 -6.70 11.04 -7.27
CA ARG A 254 -7.44 12.13 -7.92
C ARG A 254 -6.76 13.49 -7.79
N ARG A 255 -5.78 13.66 -6.90
CA ARG A 255 -5.23 14.99 -6.57
C ARG A 255 -3.74 15.13 -6.78
N VAL A 256 -2.98 14.04 -6.78
CA VAL A 256 -1.53 14.07 -7.01
C VAL A 256 -1.20 13.24 -8.25
N SER A 257 -1.20 13.90 -9.43
CA SER A 257 -0.68 13.36 -10.68
C SER A 257 0.87 13.29 -10.69
N LEU A 258 1.50 13.05 -9.54
CA LEU A 258 2.92 12.74 -9.55
C LEU A 258 3.07 11.29 -10.03
N PRO A 259 3.98 11.03 -10.98
CA PRO A 259 4.39 9.67 -11.30
C PRO A 259 5.20 9.13 -10.12
N VAL A 260 4.52 8.83 -9.00
CA VAL A 260 5.04 7.94 -7.98
C VAL A 260 5.41 6.69 -8.75
N ALA A 261 6.71 6.40 -8.86
CA ALA A 261 7.21 5.20 -9.50
C ALA A 261 6.47 4.00 -8.87
N GLN A 262 5.44 3.53 -9.58
CA GLN A 262 4.51 2.51 -9.11
C GLN A 262 5.23 1.18 -9.24
N GLU A 263 6.20 0.95 -8.36
CA GLU A 263 6.81 -0.34 -8.23
C GLU A 263 5.74 -1.33 -7.72
N PRO A 264 5.75 -2.57 -8.22
CA PRO A 264 4.98 -3.67 -7.64
C PRO A 264 5.45 -4.11 -6.25
N ARG A 265 6.57 -3.53 -5.84
CA ARG A 265 7.09 -3.63 -4.50
C ARG A 265 6.16 -2.80 -3.65
N LEU A 266 5.58 -3.45 -2.64
CA LEU A 266 5.00 -2.74 -1.53
C LEU A 266 6.18 -2.08 -0.78
N SER A 267 6.71 -0.99 -1.31
CA SER A 267 7.87 -0.29 -0.74
C SER A 267 7.37 0.68 0.33
N SER A 268 7.53 0.30 1.59
CA SER A 268 7.44 1.25 2.70
C SER A 268 8.76 2.03 2.79
N ALA A 269 9.05 2.88 1.80
CA ALA A 269 10.09 3.90 1.91
C ALA A 269 9.43 5.15 2.51
N TYR A 270 9.64 5.40 3.81
CA TYR A 270 9.03 6.53 4.51
C TYR A 270 9.72 7.85 4.12
N PRO A 271 8.98 8.98 4.04
CA PRO A 271 9.02 9.83 5.22
C PRO A 271 7.70 10.44 5.75
N PHE A 272 6.57 10.51 5.01
CA PHE A 272 5.38 11.23 5.53
C PHE A 272 3.97 10.74 5.14
N GLU A 273 3.78 9.75 4.27
CA GLU A 273 2.47 9.68 3.58
C GLU A 273 1.41 8.69 4.10
N LEU A 274 1.67 7.65 4.92
CA LEU A 274 0.60 6.65 5.20
C LEU A 274 0.64 5.90 6.57
N ARG A 275 1.61 6.15 7.47
CA ARG A 275 1.67 5.49 8.80
C ARG A 275 0.49 5.84 9.68
N ASP A 276 -0.04 7.04 9.50
CA ASP A 276 -0.97 7.59 10.47
C ASP A 276 -2.42 7.44 9.99
N TYR A 277 -2.69 7.29 8.68
CA TYR A 277 -4.03 7.57 8.19
C TYR A 277 -4.53 6.69 7.03
N PRO A 278 -5.52 5.82 7.26
CA PRO A 278 -5.72 5.00 8.45
C PRO A 278 -5.04 3.65 8.20
N GLY A 279 -3.74 3.57 8.51
CA GLY A 279 -2.90 2.38 8.28
C GLY A 279 -3.22 1.16 9.16
N ASP A 280 -4.13 1.32 10.13
CA ASP A 280 -4.39 0.40 11.26
C ASP A 280 -5.80 -0.22 11.23
N VAL A 281 -6.49 -0.16 10.09
CA VAL A 281 -7.88 -0.62 9.98
C VAL A 281 -8.02 -2.10 10.34
N THR A 282 -7.17 -2.98 9.81
CA THR A 282 -7.25 -4.42 10.11
C THR A 282 -6.94 -4.76 11.57
N ALA A 283 -5.95 -4.09 12.17
CA ALA A 283 -5.64 -4.22 13.60
C ALA A 283 -6.83 -3.83 14.47
N THR A 284 -7.42 -2.67 14.16
CA THR A 284 -8.52 -2.11 14.94
C THR A 284 -9.81 -2.91 14.73
N LEU A 285 -10.05 -3.38 13.51
CA LEU A 285 -11.13 -4.32 13.20
C LEU A 285 -11.00 -5.56 14.09
N ARG A 286 -9.83 -6.20 14.10
CA ARG A 286 -9.56 -7.38 14.93
C ARG A 286 -9.79 -7.09 16.42
N ALA A 287 -9.25 -5.98 16.93
CA ALA A 287 -9.42 -5.59 18.32
C ALA A 287 -10.92 -5.39 18.66
N SER A 288 -11.69 -4.80 17.75
CA SER A 288 -13.12 -4.51 17.98
C SER A 288 -14.03 -5.73 17.90
N MET A 289 -13.77 -6.68 16.99
CA MET A 289 -14.65 -7.85 16.80
C MET A 289 -14.14 -9.12 17.49
N GLY A 290 -12.88 -9.13 17.93
CA GLY A 290 -12.20 -10.31 18.48
C GLY A 290 -11.61 -11.23 17.40
N ALA A 291 -10.72 -12.12 17.82
CA ALA A 291 -9.91 -12.93 16.91
C ALA A 291 -10.73 -13.89 16.03
N GLU A 292 -11.76 -14.55 16.59
CA GLU A 292 -12.57 -15.52 15.84
C GLU A 292 -13.42 -14.86 14.75
N ARG A 293 -14.10 -13.75 15.10
CA ARG A 293 -14.86 -12.95 14.15
C ARG A 293 -13.94 -12.39 13.07
N PHE A 294 -12.78 -11.87 13.45
CA PHE A 294 -11.79 -11.38 12.48
C PHE A 294 -11.33 -12.46 11.52
N ALA A 295 -11.10 -13.70 11.99
CA ALA A 295 -10.76 -14.80 11.12
C ALA A 295 -11.87 -15.10 10.10
N ARG A 296 -13.15 -15.07 10.51
CA ARG A 296 -14.30 -15.20 9.59
C ARG A 296 -14.39 -14.05 8.59
N TRP A 297 -14.17 -12.82 9.06
CA TRP A 297 -14.12 -11.64 8.21
C TRP A 297 -13.01 -11.76 7.16
N TRP A 298 -11.80 -12.12 7.57
CA TRP A 298 -10.62 -12.30 6.71
C TRP A 298 -10.86 -13.34 5.62
N GLN A 299 -11.55 -14.43 5.95
CA GLN A 299 -11.87 -15.53 5.04
C GLN A 299 -13.15 -15.30 4.23
N SER A 300 -13.79 -14.14 4.36
CA SER A 300 -15.06 -13.85 3.71
C SER A 300 -14.93 -13.71 2.19
N ALA A 301 -15.93 -14.20 1.47
CA ALA A 301 -16.11 -13.94 0.05
C ALA A 301 -16.74 -12.57 -0.24
N LEU A 302 -17.32 -11.92 0.79
CA LEU A 302 -17.96 -10.62 0.66
C LEU A 302 -16.93 -9.48 0.65
N PRO A 303 -17.27 -8.32 0.05
CA PRO A 303 -16.50 -7.09 0.21
C PRO A 303 -16.30 -6.73 1.70
N PRO A 304 -15.21 -6.04 2.09
CA PRO A 304 -14.82 -5.90 3.49
C PRO A 304 -15.89 -5.32 4.43
N ALA A 305 -16.68 -4.33 3.99
CA ALA A 305 -17.74 -3.76 4.80
C ALA A 305 -18.93 -4.71 4.98
N GLN A 306 -19.36 -5.38 3.91
CA GLN A 306 -20.41 -6.39 3.98
C GLN A 306 -19.96 -7.61 4.80
N ALA A 307 -18.69 -7.99 4.68
CA ALA A 307 -18.08 -9.02 5.52
C ALA A 307 -18.07 -8.61 6.99
N TYR A 308 -17.84 -7.33 7.29
CA TYR A 308 -17.89 -6.81 8.66
C TYR A 308 -19.30 -6.98 9.23
N GLU A 309 -20.29 -6.46 8.52
CA GLU A 309 -21.71 -6.56 8.88
C GLU A 309 -22.18 -7.99 9.09
N ALA A 310 -21.80 -8.89 8.18
CA ALA A 310 -22.17 -10.31 8.28
C ALA A 310 -21.58 -10.98 9.54
N VAL A 311 -20.42 -10.51 10.01
CA VAL A 311 -19.71 -11.12 11.14
C VAL A 311 -20.09 -10.48 12.48
N THR A 312 -20.38 -9.19 12.51
CA THR A 312 -20.65 -8.42 13.73
C THR A 312 -22.14 -8.17 13.97
N GLY A 313 -22.96 -8.16 12.91
CA GLY A 313 -24.34 -7.68 12.95
C GLY A 313 -24.46 -6.14 13.00
N GLU A 314 -23.34 -5.42 12.93
CA GLU A 314 -23.28 -3.95 12.98
C GLU A 314 -22.93 -3.38 11.60
N ALA A 315 -23.64 -2.33 11.17
CA ALA A 315 -23.30 -1.56 9.96
C ALA A 315 -21.84 -1.09 10.01
N PHE A 316 -21.08 -1.31 8.94
CA PHE A 316 -19.66 -0.95 8.91
C PHE A 316 -19.45 0.55 9.15
N GLU A 317 -20.35 1.39 8.66
CA GLU A 317 -20.31 2.84 8.82
C GLU A 317 -20.37 3.26 10.27
N THR A 318 -21.18 2.58 11.11
CA THR A 318 -21.30 2.89 12.55
C THR A 318 -19.95 2.74 13.24
N TRP A 319 -19.29 1.61 13.01
CA TRP A 319 -17.95 1.34 13.51
C TRP A 319 -16.93 2.32 12.93
N ALA A 320 -16.96 2.55 11.63
CA ALA A 320 -16.01 3.41 10.92
C ALA A 320 -16.08 4.86 11.38
N MET A 321 -17.29 5.40 11.60
CA MET A 321 -17.50 6.74 12.16
C MET A 321 -16.94 6.83 13.58
N SER A 322 -17.22 5.84 14.43
CA SER A 322 -16.70 5.77 15.80
C SER A 322 -15.16 5.73 15.81
N TYR A 323 -14.58 4.90 14.96
CA TYR A 323 -13.13 4.84 14.75
C TYR A 323 -12.55 6.19 14.30
N MET A 324 -13.16 6.81 13.29
CA MET A 324 -12.69 8.08 12.75
C MET A 324 -12.79 9.22 13.76
N ARG A 325 -13.87 9.30 14.55
CA ARG A 325 -14.00 10.32 15.61
C ARG A 325 -12.93 10.20 16.68
N ARG A 326 -12.51 8.98 17.05
CA ARG A 326 -11.37 8.78 17.96
C ARG A 326 -10.06 9.29 17.35
N TYR A 327 -9.92 9.15 16.04
CA TYR A 327 -8.70 9.49 15.33
C TYR A 327 -8.59 10.99 14.99
N VAL A 328 -9.61 11.58 14.37
CA VAL A 328 -9.60 12.99 13.90
C VAL A 328 -10.30 13.97 14.85
N GLY A 329 -10.83 13.47 15.95
CA GLY A 329 -11.70 14.18 16.88
C GLY A 329 -13.16 14.19 16.45
N GLU A 330 -14.04 14.56 17.39
CA GLU A 330 -15.45 14.79 17.06
C GLU A 330 -15.58 15.97 16.10
N ARG A 331 -16.25 15.74 14.98
CA ARG A 331 -16.60 16.76 14.02
C ARG A 331 -18.11 16.77 13.92
N ASN A 332 -18.71 17.85 14.41
CA ASN A 332 -20.06 18.15 14.00
C ASN A 332 -20.00 18.45 12.50
N SER A 333 -20.83 17.78 11.71
CA SER A 333 -21.20 18.31 10.40
C SER A 333 -21.75 19.71 10.67
N GLY A 334 -20.93 20.74 10.50
CA GLY A 334 -21.35 22.10 10.78
C GLY A 334 -22.69 22.38 10.09
N PRO A 335 -23.53 23.28 10.63
CA PRO A 335 -24.87 23.55 10.10
C PRO A 335 -24.85 24.00 8.62
N LEU A 336 -23.67 24.39 8.12
CA LEU A 336 -23.40 24.60 6.71
C LEU A 336 -23.33 23.25 5.98
N ARG A 337 -24.50 22.62 5.73
CA ARG A 337 -24.63 21.68 4.62
C ARG A 337 -23.98 22.33 3.40
N ALA A 338 -23.28 21.57 2.56
CA ALA A 338 -22.53 22.09 1.41
C ALA A 338 -23.35 23.03 0.49
N GLY A 339 -24.68 22.97 0.56
CA GLY A 339 -25.58 23.91 -0.11
C GLY A 339 -25.66 25.32 0.48
N LEU A 340 -25.39 25.59 1.77
CA LEU A 340 -25.55 26.94 2.33
C LEU A 340 -24.48 27.94 1.84
N PRO A 341 -23.17 27.61 1.81
CA PRO A 341 -22.18 28.50 1.22
C PRO A 341 -22.43 28.74 -0.27
N LEU A 342 -22.96 27.72 -0.96
CA LEU A 342 -23.30 27.78 -2.39
C LEU A 342 -24.55 28.65 -2.60
N ALA A 343 -25.58 28.51 -1.75
CA ALA A 343 -26.77 29.34 -1.75
C ALA A 343 -26.44 30.79 -1.35
N LEU A 344 -25.61 31.01 -0.34
CA LEU A 344 -25.10 32.32 0.03
C LEU A 344 -24.27 32.92 -1.10
N GLY A 345 -23.40 32.14 -1.74
CA GLY A 345 -22.63 32.56 -2.92
C GLY A 345 -23.54 32.95 -4.09
N LEU A 346 -24.56 32.15 -4.38
CA LEU A 346 -25.55 32.44 -5.42
C LEU A 346 -26.39 33.68 -5.08
N LEU A 347 -26.79 33.86 -3.81
CA LEU A 347 -27.49 35.05 -3.34
C LEU A 347 -26.60 36.29 -3.42
N LEU A 348 -25.30 36.16 -3.13
CA LEU A 348 -24.34 37.25 -3.22
C LEU A 348 -24.09 37.64 -4.68
N VAL A 349 -23.95 36.67 -5.58
CA VAL A 349 -23.86 36.90 -7.03
C VAL A 349 -25.14 37.56 -7.55
N ALA A 350 -26.32 37.04 -7.20
CA ALA A 350 -27.61 37.61 -7.59
C ALA A 350 -27.79 39.05 -7.06
N GLY A 351 -27.40 39.30 -5.81
CA GLY A 351 -27.44 40.63 -5.20
C GLY A 351 -26.50 41.62 -5.87
N LEU A 352 -25.27 41.20 -6.19
CA LEU A 352 -24.31 42.02 -6.92
C LEU A 352 -24.77 42.30 -8.36
N SER A 353 -25.33 41.30 -9.05
CA SER A 353 -25.91 41.48 -10.39
C SER A 353 -27.10 42.44 -10.38
N GLY A 354 -28.02 42.30 -9.41
CA GLY A 354 -29.14 43.22 -9.25
C GLY A 354 -28.69 44.66 -8.96
N TRP A 355 -27.69 44.82 -8.09
CA TRP A 355 -27.10 46.13 -7.78
C TRP A 355 -26.42 46.78 -8.99
N ALA A 356 -25.69 46.00 -9.80
CA ALA A 356 -25.07 46.48 -11.02
C ALA A 356 -26.10 46.98 -12.05
N VAL A 357 -27.22 46.26 -12.22
CA VAL A 357 -28.32 46.68 -13.10
C VAL A 357 -28.96 47.98 -12.60
N LEU A 358 -29.18 48.13 -11.30
CA LEU A 358 -29.76 49.35 -10.71
C LEU A 358 -28.85 50.58 -10.83
N ARG A 359 -27.52 50.39 -10.90
CA ARG A 359 -26.54 51.47 -11.05
C ARG A 359 -26.08 51.73 -12.48
N ALA A 360 -26.52 50.95 -13.46
CA ALA A 360 -26.20 51.22 -14.86
C ALA A 360 -26.79 52.59 -15.23
N PRO A 361 -25.96 53.58 -15.67
CA PRO A 361 -26.47 54.88 -16.06
C PRO A 361 -27.45 54.66 -17.22
N ARG A 362 -28.70 55.10 -17.03
CA ARG A 362 -29.69 55.09 -18.12
C ARG A 362 -29.09 55.90 -19.26
N ALA A 363 -28.71 55.23 -20.34
CA ALA A 363 -28.33 55.88 -21.57
C ALA A 363 -29.51 56.79 -21.95
N ARG A 364 -29.30 58.10 -21.85
CA ARG A 364 -30.30 59.09 -22.27
C ARG A 364 -30.40 58.95 -23.78
N SER A 365 -31.45 58.28 -24.24
CA SER A 365 -31.90 58.27 -25.63
C SER A 365 -32.50 59.62 -25.99
#